data_AF-A0A2S5DM96-F1
#
_entry.id   AF-A0A2S5DM96-F1
#
_cell.length_a   1.000
_cell.length_b   1.000
_cell.length_c   1.000
_cell.angle_alpha   90.00
_cell.angle_beta   90.00
_cell.angle_gamma   90.00
#
_symmetry.space_group_name_H-M   'P 1'
#
loop_
_entity.id
_entity.type
_entity.pdbx_description
1 polymer ?
#
loop_
_entity_poly.entity_id
_entity_poly.type
_entity_poly.pdbx_seq_one_letter_code
_entity_poly.pdbx_strand_id
1 'polypeptide(L)'
;MDDRDDDIFIVGLNITKHAAYFANKQGEVTRVVQGVYFRNGKDVAELFEEYGIRLAKYLFQNAALTHSTAWYKKPVDGRVFVGGDYPYNKVIAPHAGDFRIAQSMVHPKLDDPRMYETVKFADGLGEFEMACATPEMMLIQLMDATKRNVEKHLPESEVNKIVDLLQKKYGSRAAMLVSLEEIAADADKRNEFDRLMKQLLSRRRIT
;
A
#
# COMPACT_ATOMS: atom_id res chain seq x y z
N MET A 1 6.92 -35.19 -5.70
CA MET A 1 7.42 -33.90 -5.20
C MET A 1 6.93 -32.90 -6.22
N ASP A 2 6.09 -31.95 -5.81
CA ASP A 2 5.43 -31.02 -6.73
C ASP A 2 6.51 -30.08 -7.28
N ASP A 3 6.62 -30.01 -8.60
CA ASP A 3 7.67 -29.36 -9.41
C ASP A 3 7.51 -27.81 -9.40
N ARG A 4 7.12 -27.26 -8.25
CA ARG A 4 6.82 -25.85 -8.12
C ARG A 4 8.10 -25.10 -7.85
N ASP A 5 8.54 -24.34 -8.84
CA ASP A 5 9.68 -23.43 -8.75
C ASP A 5 9.29 -22.08 -8.09
N ASP A 6 8.21 -22.07 -7.29
CA ASP A 6 7.70 -20.89 -6.59
C ASP A 6 8.73 -20.36 -5.57
N ASP A 7 9.05 -19.07 -5.66
CA ASP A 7 9.96 -18.42 -4.72
C ASP A 7 9.29 -18.06 -3.38
N ILE A 8 7.95 -18.05 -3.35
CA ILE A 8 7.14 -17.74 -2.19
C ILE A 8 6.01 -18.76 -2.02
N PHE A 9 5.73 -19.13 -0.78
CA PHE A 9 4.68 -20.08 -0.41
C PHE A 9 3.73 -19.47 0.61
N ILE A 10 2.47 -19.33 0.22
CA ILE A 10 1.39 -18.75 0.99
C ILE A 10 0.37 -19.85 1.29
N VAL A 11 0.18 -20.12 2.58
CA VAL A 11 -0.71 -21.19 3.05
C VAL A 11 -2.15 -20.86 2.68
N GLY A 12 -2.79 -21.80 1.98
CA GLY A 12 -4.16 -21.65 1.46
C GLY A 12 -4.23 -21.00 0.08
N LEU A 13 -3.11 -20.55 -0.48
CA LEU A 13 -3.02 -20.08 -1.86
C LEU A 13 -2.31 -21.11 -2.75
N ASN A 14 -1.01 -21.31 -2.53
CA ASN A 14 -0.18 -22.22 -3.33
C ASN A 14 0.50 -23.31 -2.48
N ILE A 15 0.27 -23.38 -1.17
CA ILE A 15 0.75 -24.50 -0.34
C ILE A 15 -0.26 -24.87 0.76
N THR A 16 -0.27 -26.14 1.15
CA THR A 16 -1.04 -26.57 2.33
C THR A 16 -0.22 -26.34 3.60
N LYS A 17 -0.91 -26.20 4.75
CA LYS A 17 -0.25 -26.04 6.06
C LYS A 17 0.71 -27.19 6.37
N HIS A 18 0.33 -28.42 6.05
CA HIS A 18 1.16 -29.61 6.28
C HIS A 18 2.41 -29.59 5.40
N ALA A 19 2.26 -29.33 4.10
CA ALA A 19 3.39 -29.25 3.17
C ALA A 19 4.38 -28.14 3.58
N ALA A 20 3.87 -26.96 3.92
CA ALA A 20 4.71 -25.84 4.37
C ALA A 20 5.50 -26.18 5.65
N TYR A 21 4.88 -26.88 6.61
CA TYR A 21 5.56 -27.33 7.82
C TYR A 21 6.71 -28.31 7.51
N PHE A 22 6.49 -29.27 6.62
CA PHE A 22 7.52 -30.24 6.23
C PHE A 22 8.67 -29.57 5.47
N ALA A 23 8.38 -28.75 4.47
CA ALA A 23 9.39 -28.01 3.70
C ALA A 23 10.24 -27.10 4.60
N ASN A 24 9.61 -26.41 5.56
CA ASN A 24 10.33 -25.58 6.53
C ASN A 24 11.21 -26.43 7.47
N LYS A 25 10.76 -27.61 7.89
CA LYS A 25 11.57 -28.53 8.71
C LYS A 25 12.75 -29.11 7.94
N GLN A 26 12.61 -29.30 6.64
CA GLN A 26 13.65 -29.77 5.73
C GLN A 26 14.65 -28.66 5.32
N GLY A 27 14.39 -27.41 5.69
CA GLY A 27 15.24 -26.28 5.33
C GLY A 27 15.13 -25.87 3.87
N GLU A 28 14.02 -26.17 3.20
CA GLU A 28 13.74 -25.74 1.82
C GLU A 28 13.19 -24.31 1.78
N VAL A 29 12.42 -23.95 2.81
CA VAL A 29 11.78 -22.64 2.95
C VAL A 29 11.98 -22.12 4.37
N THR A 30 11.93 -20.80 4.52
CA THR A 30 11.93 -20.13 5.84
C THR A 30 10.64 -19.37 6.03
N ARG A 31 10.00 -19.59 7.18
CA ARG A 31 8.82 -18.82 7.57
C ARG A 31 9.17 -17.34 7.78
N VAL A 32 8.53 -16.45 7.03
CA VAL A 32 8.76 -14.99 7.12
C VAL A 32 7.67 -14.27 7.90
N VAL A 33 6.45 -14.80 7.92
CA VAL A 33 5.34 -14.38 8.80
C VAL A 33 4.36 -15.56 8.94
N GLN A 34 3.31 -15.43 9.75
CA GLN A 34 2.29 -16.48 9.85
C GLN A 34 1.67 -16.80 8.49
N GLY A 35 1.77 -18.06 8.09
CA GLY A 35 1.18 -18.56 6.83
C GLY A 35 2.00 -18.24 5.58
N VAL A 36 3.18 -17.61 5.69
CA VAL A 36 3.99 -17.20 4.54
C VAL A 36 5.43 -17.65 4.73
N TYR A 37 6.00 -18.25 3.69
CA TYR A 37 7.35 -18.79 3.66
C TYR A 37 8.05 -18.34 2.38
N PHE A 38 9.33 -18.00 2.48
CA PHE A 38 10.18 -17.72 1.33
C PHE A 38 11.10 -18.91 1.06
N ARG A 39 11.40 -19.16 -0.21
CA ARG A 39 12.38 -20.16 -0.61
C ARG A 39 13.76 -19.79 -0.07
N ASN A 40 14.47 -20.78 0.48
CA ASN A 40 15.83 -20.55 0.97
C ASN A 40 16.80 -20.30 -0.20
N GLY A 41 17.78 -19.42 0.03
CA GLY A 41 18.77 -19.04 -0.98
C GLY A 41 18.34 -17.92 -1.92
N LYS A 42 17.10 -17.41 -1.79
CA LYS A 42 16.61 -16.23 -2.52
C LYS A 42 16.80 -14.96 -1.69
N ASP A 43 16.98 -13.82 -2.36
CA ASP A 43 17.12 -12.52 -1.71
C ASP A 43 15.77 -12.05 -1.16
N VAL A 44 15.73 -11.75 0.14
CA VAL A 44 14.48 -11.37 0.82
C VAL A 44 13.97 -10.00 0.37
N ALA A 45 14.86 -9.08 0.00
CA ALA A 45 14.47 -7.76 -0.46
C ALA A 45 13.81 -7.84 -1.84
N GLU A 46 14.39 -8.61 -2.77
CA GLU A 46 13.81 -8.88 -4.09
C GLU A 46 12.43 -9.54 -3.96
N LEU A 47 12.30 -10.56 -3.11
CA LEU A 47 11.02 -11.21 -2.86
C LEU A 47 9.99 -10.27 -2.22
N PHE A 48 10.41 -9.40 -1.31
CA PHE A 48 9.49 -8.43 -0.72
C PHE A 48 9.07 -7.34 -1.72
N GLU A 49 9.99 -6.88 -2.58
CA GLU A 49 9.68 -5.91 -3.64
C GLU A 49 8.67 -6.49 -4.64
N GLU A 50 8.82 -7.76 -5.01
CA GLU A 50 7.91 -8.44 -5.94
C GLU A 50 6.56 -8.78 -5.29
N TYR A 51 6.57 -9.47 -4.14
CA TYR A 51 5.35 -10.06 -3.56
C TYR A 51 4.71 -9.20 -2.45
N GLY A 52 5.30 -8.06 -2.07
CA GLY A 52 4.87 -7.27 -0.91
C GLY A 52 3.40 -6.84 -0.96
N ILE A 53 2.90 -6.47 -2.14
CA ILE A 53 1.48 -6.10 -2.31
C ILE A 53 0.56 -7.32 -2.19
N ARG A 54 0.94 -8.47 -2.75
CA ARG A 54 0.19 -9.73 -2.56
C ARG A 54 0.16 -10.12 -1.10
N LEU A 55 1.27 -9.97 -0.39
CA LEU A 55 1.34 -10.20 1.04
C LEU A 55 0.41 -9.27 1.82
N ALA A 56 0.29 -8.01 1.43
CA ALA A 56 -0.67 -7.10 2.05
C ALA A 56 -2.11 -7.57 1.81
N LYS A 57 -2.45 -7.97 0.58
CA LYS A 57 -3.77 -8.53 0.26
C LYS A 57 -4.09 -9.79 1.07
N TYR A 58 -3.11 -10.67 1.26
CA TYR A 58 -3.28 -11.90 2.03
C TYR A 58 -3.44 -11.65 3.54
N LEU A 59 -2.63 -10.75 4.10
CA LEU A 59 -2.55 -10.53 5.55
C LEU A 59 -3.62 -9.56 6.07
N PHE A 60 -4.15 -8.68 5.22
CA PHE A 60 -5.08 -7.62 5.62
C PHE A 60 -6.36 -7.69 4.78
N GLN A 61 -7.41 -8.22 5.41
CA GLN A 61 -8.76 -8.20 4.85
C GLN A 61 -9.35 -6.79 4.94
N ASN A 62 -10.23 -6.44 4.00
CA ASN A 62 -10.89 -5.13 3.92
C ASN A 62 -9.92 -3.93 3.98
N ALA A 63 -8.77 -4.07 3.35
CA ALA A 63 -7.74 -3.05 3.29
C ALA A 63 -7.54 -2.52 1.86
N ALA A 64 -7.14 -1.26 1.76
CA ALA A 64 -6.71 -0.64 0.52
C ALA A 64 -5.25 -0.19 0.59
N LEU A 65 -4.55 -0.20 -0.53
CA LEU A 65 -3.26 0.48 -0.65
C LEU A 65 -3.45 1.98 -0.45
N THR A 66 -2.52 2.62 0.26
CA THR A 66 -2.57 4.06 0.55
C THR A 66 -1.21 4.72 0.31
N HIS A 67 -1.17 6.05 0.33
CA HIS A 67 0.09 6.82 0.33
C HIS A 67 1.02 6.46 -0.85
N SER A 68 2.35 6.45 -0.62
CA SER A 68 3.37 6.16 -1.63
C SER A 68 3.19 4.80 -2.32
N THR A 69 2.79 3.76 -1.59
CA THR A 69 2.51 2.44 -2.19
C THR A 69 1.34 2.50 -3.18
N ALA A 70 0.29 3.27 -2.88
CA ALA A 70 -0.83 3.46 -3.79
C ALA A 70 -0.46 4.25 -5.05
N TRP A 71 0.48 5.19 -4.92
CA TRP A 71 0.97 5.99 -6.04
C TRP A 71 1.90 5.19 -6.95
N TYR A 72 2.95 4.60 -6.37
CA TYR A 72 3.96 3.85 -7.15
C TYR A 72 3.50 2.46 -7.56
N LYS A 73 2.41 1.95 -6.95
CA LYS A 73 1.88 0.59 -7.16
C LYS A 73 2.92 -0.50 -6.89
N LYS A 74 3.82 -0.24 -5.94
CA LYS A 74 4.87 -1.15 -5.49
C LYS A 74 5.29 -0.86 -4.04
N PRO A 75 6.01 -1.76 -3.37
CA PRO A 75 6.65 -1.45 -2.10
C PRO A 75 7.61 -0.26 -2.21
N VAL A 76 7.84 0.43 -1.09
CA VAL A 76 8.69 1.63 -1.01
C VAL A 76 9.57 1.50 0.21
N ASP A 77 10.89 1.49 0.03
CA ASP A 77 11.88 1.39 1.11
C ASP A 77 11.59 0.25 2.10
N GLY A 78 11.25 -0.94 1.57
CA GLY A 78 10.89 -2.10 2.39
C GLY A 78 9.55 -1.97 3.11
N ARG A 79 8.63 -1.16 2.58
CA ARG A 79 7.29 -0.94 3.14
C ARG A 79 6.18 -1.15 2.14
N VAL A 80 5.06 -1.63 2.64
CA VAL A 80 3.77 -1.57 1.97
C VAL A 80 2.78 -0.86 2.88
N PHE A 81 2.17 0.21 2.39
CA PHE A 81 1.23 1.02 3.16
C PHE A 81 -0.21 0.70 2.81
N VAL A 82 -0.97 0.31 3.83
CA VAL A 82 -2.38 0.02 3.70
C VAL A 82 -3.22 0.81 4.70
N GLY A 83 -4.48 1.03 4.35
CA GLY A 83 -5.51 1.55 5.23
C GLY A 83 -6.53 0.46 5.54
N GLY A 84 -6.98 0.37 6.78
CA GLY A 84 -8.06 -0.54 7.18
C GLY A 84 -8.68 -0.16 8.52
N ASP A 85 -9.35 -1.11 9.16
CA ASP A 85 -10.12 -0.86 10.39
C ASP A 85 -9.28 -0.79 11.65
N TYR A 86 -8.05 -1.31 11.62
CA TYR A 86 -7.19 -1.40 12.80
C TYR A 86 -5.76 -0.98 12.47
N PRO A 87 -5.05 -0.37 13.43
CA PRO A 87 -3.63 -0.08 13.27
C PRO A 87 -2.82 -1.36 13.52
N TYR A 88 -2.17 -1.85 12.48
CA TYR A 88 -1.30 -3.03 12.58
C TYR A 88 0.03 -2.75 11.88
N ASN A 89 1.08 -3.36 12.41
CA ASN A 89 2.39 -3.35 11.76
C ASN A 89 2.89 -4.78 11.70
N LYS A 90 2.90 -5.37 10.50
CA LYS A 90 3.37 -6.74 10.27
C LYS A 90 4.80 -6.68 9.77
N VAL A 91 5.72 -7.15 10.61
CA VAL A 91 7.11 -7.37 10.22
C VAL A 91 7.17 -8.65 9.37
N ILE A 92 7.81 -8.53 8.22
CA ILE A 92 8.05 -9.64 7.29
C ILE A 92 9.54 -9.98 7.37
N ALA A 93 9.85 -11.27 7.49
CA ALA A 93 11.22 -11.78 7.55
C ALA A 93 12.07 -11.05 8.64
N PRO A 94 11.66 -11.12 9.92
CA PRO A 94 12.23 -10.31 11.01
C PRO A 94 13.74 -10.51 11.26
N HIS A 95 14.34 -11.56 10.69
CA HIS A 95 15.76 -11.87 10.83
C HIS A 95 16.58 -11.54 9.57
N ALA A 96 15.95 -11.01 8.51
CA ALA A 96 16.57 -10.76 7.22
C ALA A 96 16.57 -9.28 6.80
N GLY A 97 15.83 -8.42 7.50
CA GLY A 97 15.81 -6.99 7.23
C GLY A 97 14.65 -6.28 7.93
N ASP A 98 14.51 -4.99 7.66
CA ASP A 98 13.37 -4.20 8.11
C ASP A 98 12.33 -4.13 7.00
N PHE A 99 11.57 -5.21 6.79
CA PHE A 99 10.47 -5.27 5.83
C PHE A 99 9.13 -5.27 6.56
N ARG A 100 8.20 -4.41 6.15
CA ARG A 100 6.95 -4.21 6.90
C ARG A 100 5.76 -3.90 6.04
N ILE A 101 4.61 -4.39 6.47
CA ILE A 101 3.31 -3.94 5.98
C ILE A 101 2.65 -3.16 7.10
N ALA A 102 2.48 -1.85 6.89
CA ALA A 102 1.97 -0.92 7.88
C ALA A 102 0.54 -0.52 7.53
N GLN A 103 -0.41 -0.96 8.36
CA GLN A 103 -1.81 -0.59 8.28
C GLN A 103 -2.11 0.61 9.18
N SER A 104 -2.70 1.63 8.57
CA SER A 104 -3.23 2.80 9.27
C SER A 104 -4.72 2.62 9.48
N MET A 105 -5.22 3.08 10.61
CA MET A 105 -6.65 3.07 10.91
C MET A 105 -7.34 4.18 10.14
N VAL A 106 -8.09 3.84 9.09
CA VAL A 106 -8.77 4.81 8.20
C VAL A 106 -10.19 4.40 7.81
N HIS A 107 -10.67 3.21 8.22
CA HIS A 107 -12.02 2.69 7.92
C HIS A 107 -12.42 2.89 6.44
N PRO A 108 -11.68 2.26 5.50
CA PRO A 108 -11.78 2.60 4.09
C PRO A 108 -13.16 2.25 3.52
N LYS A 109 -13.81 3.23 2.88
CA LYS A 109 -15.06 3.05 2.14
C LYS A 109 -14.77 2.49 0.74
N LEU A 110 -14.46 1.19 0.69
CA LEU A 110 -13.97 0.51 -0.52
C LEU A 110 -14.98 0.49 -1.69
N ASP A 111 -16.24 0.77 -1.41
CA ASP A 111 -17.34 0.88 -2.37
C ASP A 111 -17.47 2.28 -2.99
N ASP A 112 -16.76 3.30 -2.48
CA ASP A 112 -16.76 4.64 -3.04
C ASP A 112 -15.63 4.81 -4.08
N PRO A 113 -15.95 4.85 -5.40
CA PRO A 113 -14.96 4.94 -6.47
C PRO A 113 -14.25 6.30 -6.50
N ARG A 114 -14.75 7.31 -5.79
CA ARG A 114 -14.03 8.59 -5.62
C ARG A 114 -12.84 8.43 -4.68
N MET A 115 -12.90 7.46 -3.77
CA MET A 115 -11.90 7.23 -2.73
C MET A 115 -10.95 6.08 -3.07
N TYR A 116 -11.49 4.97 -3.58
CA TYR A 116 -10.72 3.77 -3.85
C TYR A 116 -11.10 3.16 -5.19
N GLU A 117 -10.09 2.75 -5.95
CA GLU A 117 -10.22 2.01 -7.21
C GLU A 117 -9.73 0.57 -7.02
N THR A 118 -10.40 -0.39 -7.67
CA THR A 118 -9.88 -1.76 -7.77
C THR A 118 -8.79 -1.78 -8.84
N VAL A 119 -7.57 -2.13 -8.44
CA VAL A 119 -6.42 -2.20 -9.34
C VAL A 119 -5.96 -3.64 -9.47
N LYS A 120 -5.67 -4.03 -10.71
CA LYS A 120 -5.11 -5.34 -11.05
C LYS A 120 -3.59 -5.30 -10.95
N PHE A 121 -3.04 -6.28 -10.23
CA PHE A 121 -1.61 -6.49 -10.04
C PHE A 121 -1.21 -7.86 -10.59
N ALA A 122 0.07 -8.04 -10.89
CA ALA A 122 0.65 -9.31 -11.30
C ALA A 122 2.03 -9.48 -10.66
N ASP A 123 2.34 -10.71 -10.27
CA ASP A 123 3.68 -11.14 -9.81
C ASP A 123 3.91 -12.61 -10.24
N GLY A 124 4.99 -13.24 -9.78
CA GLY A 124 5.29 -14.64 -10.11
C GLY A 124 4.23 -15.68 -9.73
N LEU A 125 3.25 -15.36 -8.88
CA LEU A 125 2.10 -16.23 -8.57
C LEU A 125 0.84 -15.92 -9.42
N GLY A 126 0.93 -15.02 -10.39
CA GLY A 126 -0.14 -14.65 -11.31
C GLY A 126 -0.83 -13.33 -10.97
N GLU A 127 -2.04 -13.14 -11.47
CA GLU A 127 -2.78 -11.87 -11.33
C GLU A 127 -3.67 -11.85 -10.07
N PHE A 128 -3.88 -10.67 -9.50
CA PHE A 128 -4.79 -10.45 -8.38
C PHE A 128 -5.27 -9.00 -8.32
N GLU A 129 -6.30 -8.74 -7.52
CA GLU A 129 -6.88 -7.41 -7.36
C GLU A 129 -6.79 -6.91 -5.92
N MET A 130 -6.54 -5.61 -5.80
CA MET A 130 -6.53 -4.91 -4.51
C MET A 130 -7.09 -3.50 -4.68
N ALA A 131 -7.89 -3.08 -3.69
CA ALA A 131 -8.36 -1.71 -3.62
C ALA A 131 -7.17 -0.77 -3.38
N CYS A 132 -7.19 0.39 -4.03
CA CYS A 132 -6.11 1.35 -4.00
C CYS A 132 -6.69 2.76 -3.87
N ALA A 133 -6.11 3.57 -3.00
CA ALA A 133 -6.50 4.98 -2.88
C ALA A 133 -6.40 5.67 -4.25
N THR A 134 -7.39 6.46 -4.59
CA THR A 134 -7.38 7.34 -5.77
C THR A 134 -6.38 8.48 -5.58
N PRO A 135 -5.96 9.17 -6.66
CA PRO A 135 -5.07 10.32 -6.54
C PRO A 135 -5.62 11.42 -5.62
N GLU A 136 -6.95 11.59 -5.58
CA GLU A 136 -7.65 12.48 -4.62
C GLU A 136 -7.37 12.08 -3.18
N MET A 137 -7.61 10.81 -2.84
CA MET A 137 -7.35 10.29 -1.51
C MET A 137 -5.88 10.31 -1.15
N MET A 138 -4.98 10.07 -2.11
CA MET A 138 -3.53 10.17 -1.87
C MET A 138 -3.15 11.59 -1.42
N LEU A 139 -3.65 12.66 -2.06
CA LEU A 139 -3.35 14.03 -1.61
C LEU A 139 -3.86 14.31 -0.20
N ILE A 140 -5.06 13.84 0.14
CA ILE A 140 -5.63 14.01 1.47
C ILE A 140 -4.79 13.23 2.50
N GLN A 141 -4.47 11.97 2.21
CA GLN A 141 -3.67 11.08 3.07
C GLN A 141 -2.25 11.58 3.30
N LEU A 142 -1.65 12.32 2.36
CA LEU A 142 -0.33 12.93 2.57
C LEU A 142 -0.29 13.88 3.78
N MET A 143 -1.44 14.42 4.18
CA MET A 143 -1.55 15.31 5.33
C MET A 143 -1.77 14.55 6.65
N ASP A 144 -1.85 13.22 6.63
CA ASP A 144 -1.93 12.42 7.85
C ASP A 144 -0.75 12.75 8.78
N ALA A 145 -1.02 12.83 10.09
CA ALA A 145 0.01 13.14 11.06
C ALA A 145 0.97 11.96 11.21
N THR A 146 2.15 12.06 10.59
CA THR A 146 3.12 10.97 10.57
C THR A 146 4.29 11.25 11.51
N LYS A 147 4.38 10.47 12.60
CA LYS A 147 5.57 10.45 13.49
C LYS A 147 6.56 9.34 13.14
N ARG A 148 6.11 8.32 12.38
CA ARG A 148 6.86 7.12 11.97
C ARG A 148 6.43 6.74 10.56
N ASN A 149 7.32 6.12 9.80
CA ASN A 149 7.11 5.77 8.40
C ASN A 149 7.06 7.00 7.47
N VAL A 150 8.15 7.78 7.45
CA VAL A 150 8.26 9.00 6.63
C VAL A 150 8.17 8.70 5.14
N GLU A 151 8.56 7.49 4.75
CA GLU A 151 8.50 6.91 3.40
C GLU A 151 7.05 6.71 2.89
N LYS A 152 6.04 6.95 3.74
CA LYS A 152 4.65 7.18 3.30
C LYS A 152 4.50 8.42 2.44
N HIS A 153 5.27 9.46 2.74
CA HIS A 153 5.10 10.74 2.06
C HIS A 153 5.82 10.73 0.72
N LEU A 154 5.13 11.31 -0.26
CA LEU A 154 5.68 11.50 -1.59
C LEU A 154 6.58 12.74 -1.62
N PRO A 155 7.69 12.71 -2.37
CA PRO A 155 8.48 13.91 -2.61
C PRO A 155 7.64 14.93 -3.40
N GLU A 156 7.97 16.22 -3.27
CA GLU A 156 7.18 17.31 -3.84
C GLU A 156 6.95 17.19 -5.35
N SER A 157 7.94 16.66 -6.09
CA SER A 157 7.82 16.40 -7.53
C SER A 157 6.67 15.44 -7.87
N GLU A 158 6.46 14.40 -7.06
CA GLU A 158 5.37 13.44 -7.27
C GLU A 158 4.03 14.01 -6.81
N VAL A 159 4.02 14.80 -5.73
CA VAL A 159 2.82 15.53 -5.30
C VAL A 159 2.33 16.47 -6.41
N ASN A 160 3.26 17.17 -7.08
CA ASN A 160 2.92 18.06 -8.19
C ASN A 160 2.31 17.30 -9.38
N LYS A 161 2.82 16.10 -9.71
CA LYS A 161 2.22 15.25 -10.75
C LYS A 161 0.78 14.86 -10.42
N ILE A 162 0.49 14.52 -9.16
CA ILE A 162 -0.87 14.21 -8.72
C ILE A 162 -1.76 15.45 -8.87
N VAL A 163 -1.30 16.62 -8.41
CA VAL A 163 -2.05 17.87 -8.54
C VAL A 163 -2.34 18.21 -10.01
N ASP A 164 -1.35 18.05 -10.90
CA ASP A 164 -1.52 18.30 -12.33
C ASP A 164 -2.52 17.33 -12.98
N LEU A 165 -2.46 16.05 -12.59
CA LEU A 165 -3.42 15.03 -13.04
C LEU A 165 -4.85 15.40 -12.62
N LEU A 166 -5.03 15.81 -11.38
CA LEU A 166 -6.35 16.18 -10.85
C LEU A 166 -6.85 17.51 -11.44
N GLN A 167 -5.99 18.51 -11.64
CA GLN A 167 -6.38 19.75 -12.31
C GLN A 167 -6.84 19.51 -13.74
N LYS A 168 -6.19 18.58 -14.46
CA LYS A 168 -6.64 18.15 -15.79
C LYS A 168 -7.99 17.43 -15.71
N LYS A 169 -8.17 16.52 -14.75
CA LYS A 169 -9.42 15.78 -14.53
C LYS A 169 -10.62 16.71 -14.25
N TYR A 170 -10.42 17.73 -13.40
CA TYR A 170 -11.48 18.63 -12.95
C TYR A 170 -11.56 19.95 -13.74
N GLY A 171 -10.67 20.15 -14.71
CA GLY A 171 -10.62 21.34 -15.58
C GLY A 171 -10.10 22.62 -14.92
N SER A 172 -10.20 22.75 -13.60
CA SER A 172 -9.64 23.88 -12.86
C SER A 172 -9.22 23.49 -11.46
N ARG A 173 -8.31 24.28 -10.88
CA ARG A 173 -7.90 24.13 -9.48
C ARG A 173 -9.03 24.36 -8.48
N ALA A 174 -9.96 25.26 -8.79
CA ALA A 174 -11.12 25.51 -7.92
C ALA A 174 -12.05 24.29 -7.89
N ALA A 175 -12.39 23.74 -9.06
CA ALA A 175 -13.22 22.54 -9.16
C ALA A 175 -12.54 21.33 -8.49
N MET A 176 -11.23 21.17 -8.67
CA MET A 176 -10.45 20.14 -7.96
C MET A 176 -10.57 20.28 -6.43
N LEU A 177 -10.42 21.50 -5.88
CA LEU A 177 -10.50 21.71 -4.44
C LEU A 177 -11.91 21.42 -3.89
N VAL A 178 -12.97 21.78 -4.61
CA VAL A 178 -14.35 21.43 -4.23
C VAL A 178 -14.53 19.92 -4.16
N SER A 179 -14.08 19.18 -5.17
CA SER A 179 -14.17 17.72 -5.16
C SER A 179 -13.33 17.08 -4.05
N LEU A 180 -12.13 17.62 -3.77
CA LEU A 180 -11.30 17.15 -2.66
C LEU A 180 -11.95 17.43 -1.29
N GLU A 181 -12.65 18.55 -1.13
CA GLU A 181 -13.38 18.88 0.09
C GLU A 181 -14.53 17.90 0.34
N GLU A 182 -15.33 17.60 -0.69
CA GLU A 182 -16.42 16.63 -0.62
C GLU A 182 -15.89 15.23 -0.26
N ILE A 183 -14.84 14.76 -0.94
CA ILE A 183 -14.22 13.47 -0.66
C ILE A 183 -13.65 13.44 0.76
N ALA A 184 -12.98 14.51 1.20
CA ALA A 184 -12.43 14.58 2.55
C ALA A 184 -13.52 14.61 3.63
N ALA A 185 -14.64 15.29 3.37
CA ALA A 185 -15.79 15.27 4.26
C ALA A 185 -16.37 13.85 4.38
N ASP A 186 -16.56 13.17 3.25
CA ASP A 186 -17.09 11.81 3.24
C ASP A 186 -16.08 10.80 3.81
N ALA A 187 -14.78 11.08 3.78
CA ALA A 187 -13.74 10.23 4.36
C ALA A 187 -13.39 10.57 5.82
N ASP A 188 -14.14 11.47 6.48
CA ASP A 188 -13.86 11.97 7.83
C ASP A 188 -12.44 12.59 8.01
N LYS A 189 -11.94 13.23 6.94
CA LYS A 189 -10.58 13.80 6.82
C LYS A 189 -10.57 15.31 6.52
N ARG A 190 -11.53 16.06 7.04
CA ARG A 190 -11.61 17.53 6.84
C ARG A 190 -10.36 18.27 7.33
N ASN A 191 -9.77 17.83 8.45
CA ASN A 191 -8.57 18.45 9.01
C ASN A 191 -7.33 18.25 8.10
N GLU A 192 -7.24 17.10 7.45
CA GLU A 192 -6.22 16.78 6.46
C GLU A 192 -6.40 17.66 5.21
N PHE A 193 -7.65 17.82 4.74
CA PHE A 193 -7.95 18.73 3.64
C PHE A 193 -7.60 20.18 3.96
N ASP A 194 -7.91 20.68 5.15
CA ASP A 194 -7.53 22.05 5.55
C ASP A 194 -6.02 22.28 5.53
N ARG A 195 -5.24 21.26 5.93
CA ARG A 195 -3.77 21.29 5.86
C ARG A 195 -3.29 21.27 4.41
N LEU A 196 -3.89 20.43 3.57
CA LEU A 196 -3.60 20.36 2.14
C LEU A 196 -3.90 21.72 1.47
N MET A 197 -5.05 22.32 1.76
CA MET A 197 -5.44 23.64 1.25
C MET A 197 -4.42 24.71 1.61
N LYS A 198 -4.02 24.80 2.89
CA LYS A 198 -2.99 25.74 3.34
C LYS A 198 -1.68 25.53 2.59
N GLN A 199 -1.24 24.28 2.44
CA GLN A 199 -0.03 23.96 1.69
C GLN A 199 -0.14 24.40 0.23
N LEU A 200 -1.21 24.00 -0.46
CA LEU A 200 -1.43 24.35 -1.86
C LEU A 200 -1.49 25.87 -2.06
N LEU A 201 -2.19 26.60 -1.19
CA LEU A 201 -2.31 28.07 -1.28
C LEU A 201 -1.01 28.79 -0.91
N SER A 202 -0.23 28.28 0.05
CA SER A 202 1.06 28.88 0.45
C SER A 202 2.11 28.82 -0.65
N ARG A 203 2.06 27.80 -1.52
CA ARG A 203 2.95 27.66 -2.69
C ARG A 203 2.80 28.77 -3.74
N ARG A 204 1.82 29.68 -3.61
CA ARG A 204 1.65 30.86 -4.50
C ARG A 204 2.65 32.01 -4.24
N ARG A 205 3.46 31.97 -3.18
CA ARG A 205 4.31 33.14 -2.80
C ARG A 205 5.72 33.17 -3.39
N ILE A 206 6.11 32.19 -4.23
CA ILE A 206 7.42 32.16 -4.87
C ILE A 206 7.24 31.86 -6.36
N THR A 207 6.85 32.90 -7.10
CA THR A 207 7.04 33.07 -8.55
C THR A 207 7.25 34.54 -8.79
#